data_AF-A0A970SXK7-F1
#
_entry.id   AF-A0A970SXK7-F1
#
_cell.length_a   1.000
_cell.length_b   1.000
_cell.length_c   1.000
_cell.angle_alpha   90.00
_cell.angle_beta   90.00
_cell.angle_gamma   90.00
#
_symmetry.space_group_name_H-M   'P 1'
#
loop_
_entity.id
_entity.type
_entity.pdbx_description
1 polymer ?
#
loop_
_entity_poly.entity_id
_entity_poly.type
_entity_poly.pdbx_seq_one_letter_code
_entity_poly.pdbx_strand_id
1 'polypeptide(L)' 'MNDDEVRVLNLLKNRIFTPLHEIVDKVFDSDCQKAEPVLRELARAQMIRLEPNQRVSLTAAGKMNTPRIKRRQWS' A
#
# COMPACT_ATOMS: atom_id res chain seq x y z
N MET A 1 -8.15 1.50 10.11
CA MET A 1 -7.16 1.18 9.07
C MET A 1 -7.13 -0.34 8.97
N ASN A 2 -7.46 -0.87 7.81
CA ASN A 2 -7.62 -2.30 7.57
C ASN A 2 -6.23 -2.98 7.50
N ASP A 3 -6.13 -4.28 7.82
CA ASP A 3 -4.83 -4.98 7.78
C ASP A 3 -4.22 -4.97 6.37
N ASP A 4 -5.06 -5.10 5.35
CA ASP A 4 -4.64 -5.04 3.95
C ASP A 4 -4.10 -3.66 3.56
N GLU A 5 -4.74 -2.57 4.02
CA GLU A 5 -4.25 -1.21 3.79
C GLU A 5 -2.85 -1.02 4.36
N VAL A 6 -2.64 -1.50 5.60
CA VAL A 6 -1.34 -1.44 6.27
C VAL A 6 -0.30 -2.25 5.52
N ARG A 7 -0.66 -3.44 5.00
CA ARG A 7 0.23 -4.28 4.18
C ARG A 7 0.60 -3.62 2.85
N VAL A 8 -0.36 -3.03 2.13
CA VAL A 8 -0.11 -2.28 0.89
C VAL A 8 0.86 -1.13 1.15
N LEU A 9 0.58 -0.31 2.17
CA LEU A 9 1.42 0.84 2.47
C LEU A 9 2.82 0.42 2.95
N ASN A 10 2.95 -0.68 3.69
CA ASN A 10 4.26 -1.23 4.07
C ASN A 10 5.06 -1.74 2.86
N LEU A 11 4.41 -2.36 1.87
CA LEU A 11 5.05 -2.78 0.64
C LEU A 11 5.59 -1.57 -0.15
N LEU A 12 4.82 -0.47 -0.17
CA LEU A 12 5.18 0.77 -0.84
C LEU A 12 6.18 1.63 -0.06
N LYS A 13 6.29 1.48 1.27
CA LYS A 13 7.11 2.32 2.14
C LYS A 13 8.60 2.38 1.75
N ASN A 14 9.14 1.24 1.28
CA ASN A 14 10.54 1.11 0.91
C ASN A 14 10.76 1.17 -0.61
N ARG A 15 9.74 1.51 -1.39
CA ARG A 15 9.79 1.50 -2.85
C ARG A 15 9.31 2.82 -3.42
N ILE A 16 9.96 3.28 -4.48
CA ILE A 16 9.55 4.51 -5.16
C ILE A 16 8.28 4.23 -5.98
N PHE A 17 8.24 3.05 -6.64
CA PHE A 17 7.11 2.58 -7.43
C PHE A 17 6.98 1.07 -7.23
N THR A 18 5.76 0.56 -7.16
CA THR A 18 5.48 -0.88 -7.17
C THR A 18 4.41 -1.16 -8.21
N PRO A 19 4.60 -2.14 -9.10
CA PRO A 19 3.57 -2.50 -10.06
C PRO A 19 2.35 -3.07 -9.35
N LEU A 20 1.17 -2.78 -9.88
CA LEU A 20 -0.13 -3.16 -9.32
C LEU A 20 -0.23 -4.67 -9.11
N HIS A 21 0.19 -5.48 -10.10
CA HIS A 21 0.16 -6.94 -10.00
C HIS A 21 0.94 -7.47 -8.80
N GLU A 22 2.08 -6.88 -8.47
CA GLU A 22 2.89 -7.32 -7.33
C GLU A 22 2.19 -7.02 -6.00
N ILE A 23 1.40 -5.95 -5.92
CA ILE A 23 0.59 -5.65 -4.74
C ILE A 23 -0.52 -6.67 -4.60
N VAL A 24 -1.22 -6.96 -5.70
CA VAL A 24 -2.29 -7.96 -5.73
C VAL A 24 -1.75 -9.34 -5.33
N ASP A 25 -0.60 -9.75 -5.87
CA ASP A 25 0.02 -11.03 -5.53
C ASP A 25 0.50 -11.10 -4.08
N LYS A 26 1.20 -10.08 -3.57
CA LYS A 26 1.84 -10.14 -2.25
C LYS A 26 0.92 -9.80 -1.08
N VAL A 27 -0.12 -9.02 -1.32
CA VAL A 27 -1.05 -8.58 -0.27
C VAL A 27 -2.35 -9.35 -0.32
N PHE A 28 -2.87 -9.61 -1.52
CA PHE A 28 -4.21 -10.15 -1.74
C PHE A 28 -4.21 -11.56 -2.33
N ASP A 29 -3.07 -12.26 -2.36
CA ASP A 29 -2.95 -13.64 -2.89
C ASP A 29 -3.52 -13.78 -4.32
N SER A 30 -3.22 -12.80 -5.17
CA SER A 30 -3.70 -12.69 -6.56
C SER A 30 -5.22 -12.43 -6.70
N ASP A 31 -5.92 -12.09 -5.61
CA ASP A 31 -7.34 -11.73 -5.61
C ASP A 31 -7.55 -10.25 -5.97
N CYS A 32 -7.73 -9.99 -7.27
CA CYS A 32 -8.02 -8.66 -7.79
C CYS A 32 -9.32 -8.05 -7.23
N GLN A 33 -10.32 -8.87 -6.90
CA GLN A 33 -11.62 -8.38 -6.42
C GLN A 33 -11.52 -7.79 -5.01
N LYS A 34 -10.62 -8.34 -4.19
CA LYS A 34 -10.29 -7.77 -2.88
C LYS A 34 -9.35 -6.57 -2.96
N ALA A 35 -8.42 -6.59 -3.92
CA ALA A 35 -7.43 -5.52 -4.05
C ALA A 35 -8.05 -4.18 -4.53
N GLU A 36 -9.00 -4.24 -5.47
CA GLU A 36 -9.60 -3.04 -6.09
C GLU A 36 -10.25 -2.08 -5.07
N PRO A 37 -11.15 -2.51 -4.15
CA PRO A 37 -11.76 -1.59 -3.19
C PRO A 37 -10.71 -0.96 -2.25
N VAL A 38 -9.74 -1.74 -1.77
CA VAL A 38 -8.69 -1.24 -0.85
C VAL A 38 -7.81 -0.21 -1.53
N LEU A 39 -7.37 -0.46 -2.77
CA LEU A 39 -6.57 0.49 -3.52
C LEU A 39 -7.34 1.76 -3.86
N ARG A 40 -8.63 1.63 -4.17
CA ARG A 40 -9.51 2.79 -4.42
C ARG A 40 -9.69 3.63 -3.15
N GLU A 41 -9.87 3.01 -1.99
CA GLU A 41 -9.96 3.71 -0.70
C GLU A 41 -8.65 4.44 -0.35
N LEU A 42 -7.50 3.76 -0.49
CA LEU A 42 -6.19 4.36 -0.25
C LEU A 42 -5.90 5.53 -1.22
N ALA A 43 -6.31 5.41 -2.48
CA ALA A 43 -6.17 6.48 -3.47
C ALA A 43 -7.09 7.66 -3.13
N ARG A 44 -8.33 7.40 -2.70
CA ARG A 44 -9.28 8.43 -2.26
C ARG A 44 -8.80 9.15 -1.01
N ALA A 45 -8.16 8.43 -0.08
CA ALA A 45 -7.52 8.99 1.10
C ALA A 45 -6.20 9.72 0.80
N GLN A 46 -5.83 9.85 -0.49
CA GLN A 46 -4.58 10.45 -0.95
C GLN A 46 -3.33 9.79 -0.35
N MET A 47 -3.41 8.54 0.10
CA MET A 47 -2.27 7.81 0.69
C MET A 47 -1.40 7.17 -0.39
N ILE A 48 -2.01 6.72 -1.48
CA ILE A 48 -1.31 6.18 -2.64
C ILE A 48 -1.72 6.94 -3.90
N ARG A 49 -0.88 6.86 -4.93
CA ARG A 49 -1.17 7.37 -6.27
C ARG A 49 -1.10 6.22 -7.26
N LEU A 50 -2.19 6.04 -8.00
CA LEU A 50 -2.28 5.11 -9.12
C LEU A 50 -1.77 5.82 -10.37
N GLU A 51 -0.64 5.35 -10.90
CA GLU A 51 -0.01 5.84 -12.12
C GLU A 51 -0.57 5.08 -13.34
N PRO A 52 -0.68 5.73 -14.52
CA PRO A 52 -1.29 5.14 -15.72
C PRO A 52 -0.61 3.87 -16.22
N ASN A 53 0.65 3.62 -15.85
CA ASN A 53 1.41 2.42 -16.21
C ASN A 53 1.19 1.24 -15.25
N GLN A 54 -0.01 1.12 -14.68
CA GLN A 54 -0.34 0.11 -13.66
C GLN A 54 0.68 0.10 -12.50
N ARG A 55 1.16 1.28 -12.12
CA ARG A 55 2.13 1.45 -11.04
C ARG A 55 1.46 2.18 -9.89
N VAL A 56 1.88 1.85 -8.68
CA VAL A 56 1.41 2.48 -7.46
C VAL A 56 2.60 3.08 -6.73
N SER A 57 2.44 4.32 -6.31
CA SER A 57 3.44 5.02 -5.49
C SER A 57 2.82 5.53 -4.20
N LEU A 58 3.65 5.62 -3.16
CA LEU A 58 3.25 6.18 -1.88
C LEU A 58 3.34 7.71 -1.94
N THR A 59 2.26 8.41 -1.58
CA THR A 59 2.28 9.88 -1.51
C THR A 59 2.99 10.37 -0.24
N ALA A 60 3.22 11.67 -0.14
CA ALA A 60 3.71 12.29 1.09
C ALA A 60 2.77 12.03 2.29
N ALA A 61 1.45 12.10 2.07
CA ALA A 61 0.46 11.78 3.10
C ALA A 61 0.50 10.30 3.49
N GLY A 62 0.65 9.39 2.51
CA GLY A 62 0.84 7.97 2.77
C GLY A 62 2.08 7.66 3.59
N LYS A 63 3.19 8.35 3.35
CA LYS A 63 4.44 8.21 4.13
C LYS A 63 4.28 8.68 5.58
N MET A 64 3.52 9.74 5.81
CA MET A 64 3.27 10.25 7.17
C MET A 64 2.27 9.37 7.94
N ASN A 65 1.26 8.85 7.25
CA ASN A 65 0.21 8.03 7.85
C ASN A 65 0.50 6.52 7.83
N THR A 66 1.55 6.06 7.14
CA THR A 66 2.04 4.68 7.33
C THR A 66 2.36 4.50 8.81
N PRO A 67 1.68 3.59 9.52
CA PRO A 67 2.00 3.36 10.91
C PRO A 67 3.49 3.07 11.00
N ARG A 68 4.21 3.88 11.80
CA ARG A 68 5.57 3.55 12.20
C ARG A 68 5.42 2.22 12.93
N ILE A 69 5.75 1.11 12.27
CA ILE A 69 6.10 -0.12 12.95
C ILE A 69 7.28 0.29 13.83
N LYS A 70 7.00 0.67 15.08
CA LYS A 70 8.01 0.72 16.12
C LYS A 70 8.52 -0.70 16.15
N ARG A 71 9.73 -0.93 15.64
CA ARG A 71 10.48 -2.15 15.95
C ARG A 71 10.39 -2.27 17.46
N ARG A 72 9.60 -3.22 17.94
CA ARG A 72 9.58 -3.61 19.35
C ARG A 72 10.97 -4.17 19.57
N GLN A 73 11.91 -3.34 20.04
CA GLN A 73 13.18 -3.80 20.54
C GLN A 73 12.84 -4.60 21.81
N TRP A 74 13.03 -5.91 21.72
CA TRP A 74 13.12 -6.73 22.93
C TRP A 74 14.52 -6.46 23.49
N SER A 75 14.57 -5.85 24.66
CA SER A 75 15.75 -5.78 25.53
C SER A 75 15.31 -6.23 26.90
#